data_AF-A0A2J7VIT2-F1
#
_entry.id   AF-A0A2J7VIT2-F1
#
_cell.length_a   1.000
_cell.length_b   1.000
_cell.length_c   1.000
_cell.angle_alpha   90.00
_cell.angle_beta   90.00
_cell.angle_gamma   90.00
#
_symmetry.space_group_name_H-M   'P 1'
#
loop_
_entity.id
_entity.type
_entity.pdbx_description
1 polymer ?
#
loop_
_entity_poly.entity_id
_entity_poly.type
_entity_poly.pdbx_seq_one_letter_code
_entity_poly.pdbx_strand_id
1 'polypeptide(L)'
;MNGLAKTNEVTLRFPEQGKPVKREHLYELYSDVIGVLQKDHDWYIPRKRAYYLLSRVTLVGSTALLGFAAFLAFTDQSWTPSFLGLTFANPAQFALALAALAAFLLAANQVLMFTGTWVRYTEAAMKLNSQMLAAQFDWRLCTIGWEANDGNASADQQVKALTLLKTMVANSRAVMESETSKWSSELVKAVDQLKALTTSQTTATQSLITAAGKAAVAASPATLKVNFAGAPDRLKGREVVVTVGDHTEKRTGVDSSVVFPSVAPGTYKVGLVGTDEKNVEVRVDGIVQVEGGSTKDITLSVPKG
;
A
#
# COMPACT_ATOMS: atom_id res chain seq x y z
N MET A 1 -20.50 -19.98 1.25
CA MET A 1 -19.58 -20.68 2.17
C MET A 1 -20.36 -21.48 3.23
N ASN A 2 -21.39 -22.23 2.83
CA ASN A 2 -22.16 -23.11 3.73
C ASN A 2 -21.85 -24.56 3.37
N GLY A 3 -21.11 -25.22 4.24
CA GLY A 3 -20.58 -26.55 4.03
C GLY A 3 -19.27 -26.69 4.76
N LEU A 4 -19.27 -26.51 6.08
CA LEU A 4 -18.27 -27.16 6.93
C LEU A 4 -18.42 -28.64 6.62
N ALA A 5 -17.57 -29.14 5.71
CA ALA A 5 -17.56 -30.54 5.32
C ALA A 5 -17.47 -31.31 6.63
N LYS A 6 -18.46 -32.21 6.88
CA LYS A 6 -18.39 -33.14 7.99
C LYS A 6 -17.02 -33.78 7.91
N THR A 7 -16.11 -33.37 8.79
CA THR A 7 -14.82 -34.00 8.92
C THR A 7 -15.15 -35.36 9.48
N ASN A 8 -15.27 -36.36 8.60
CA ASN A 8 -15.25 -37.76 9.00
C ASN A 8 -13.93 -37.93 9.75
N GLU A 9 -13.97 -37.78 11.06
CA GLU A 9 -12.84 -38.04 11.92
C GLU A 9 -12.51 -39.51 11.73
N VAL A 10 -11.33 -39.76 11.16
CA VAL A 10 -10.82 -41.12 11.05
C VAL A 10 -10.40 -41.48 12.46
N THR A 11 -11.27 -42.18 13.19
CA THR A 11 -10.97 -42.69 14.52
C THR A 11 -9.98 -43.85 14.35
N LEU A 12 -8.74 -43.66 14.77
CA LEU A 12 -7.74 -44.74 14.81
C LEU A 12 -8.23 -45.83 15.78
N ARG A 13 -8.42 -47.04 15.26
CA ARG A 13 -8.82 -48.18 16.08
C ARG A 13 -7.57 -48.83 16.66
N PHE A 14 -7.36 -48.63 17.96
CA PHE A 14 -6.27 -49.29 18.67
C PHE A 14 -6.68 -50.70 19.09
N PRO A 15 -5.76 -51.68 19.06
CA PRO A 15 -6.02 -53.01 19.59
C PRO A 15 -6.33 -52.93 21.09
N GLU A 16 -7.23 -53.80 21.57
CA GLU A 16 -7.56 -53.89 23.00
C GLU A 16 -6.32 -54.20 23.84
N GLN A 17 -6.18 -53.47 24.97
CA GLN A 17 -5.07 -53.69 25.90
C GLN A 17 -5.11 -55.13 26.47
N GLY A 18 -3.95 -55.80 26.48
CA GLY A 18 -3.78 -57.13 27.07
C GLY A 18 -4.06 -58.31 26.15
N LYS A 19 -4.47 -58.10 24.90
CA LYS A 19 -4.59 -59.17 23.89
C LYS A 19 -3.37 -59.18 22.96
N PRO A 20 -2.92 -60.35 22.48
CA PRO A 20 -1.86 -60.42 21.48
C PRO A 20 -2.31 -59.68 20.21
N VAL A 21 -1.48 -58.75 19.74
CA VAL A 21 -1.77 -57.98 18.52
C VAL A 21 -1.59 -58.91 17.33
N LYS A 22 -2.70 -59.21 16.65
CA LYS A 22 -2.66 -59.99 15.41
C LYS A 22 -2.10 -59.14 14.26
N ARG A 23 -1.51 -59.81 13.27
CA ARG A 23 -0.96 -59.17 12.06
C ARG A 23 -2.01 -58.30 11.37
N GLU A 24 -3.24 -58.80 11.24
CA GLU A 24 -4.32 -58.13 10.55
C GLU A 24 -4.59 -56.74 11.15
N HIS A 25 -4.56 -56.63 12.49
CA HIS A 25 -4.76 -55.36 13.18
C HIS A 25 -3.66 -54.33 12.85
N LEU A 26 -2.42 -54.78 12.65
CA LEU A 26 -1.32 -53.88 12.26
C LEU A 26 -1.48 -53.39 10.81
N TYR A 27 -1.97 -54.23 9.90
CA TYR A 27 -2.28 -53.82 8.53
C TYR A 27 -3.48 -52.87 8.46
N GLU A 28 -4.53 -53.13 9.25
CA GLU A 28 -5.67 -52.22 9.39
C GLU A 28 -5.22 -50.86 9.92
N LEU A 29 -4.43 -50.85 11.00
CA LEU A 29 -3.91 -49.61 11.57
C LEU A 29 -2.99 -48.86 10.58
N TYR A 30 -2.16 -49.58 9.83
CA TYR A 30 -1.34 -48.98 8.77
C TYR A 30 -2.20 -48.33 7.67
N SER A 31 -3.24 -49.05 7.21
CA SER A 31 -4.18 -48.53 6.22
C SER A 31 -4.91 -47.29 6.73
N ASP A 32 -5.35 -47.30 8.00
CA ASP A 32 -5.99 -46.15 8.64
C ASP A 32 -5.05 -44.94 8.70
N VAL A 33 -3.79 -45.15 9.12
CA VAL A 33 -2.77 -44.09 9.18
C VAL A 33 -2.47 -43.52 7.79
N ILE A 34 -2.28 -44.38 6.77
CA ILE A 34 -2.10 -43.92 5.39
C ILE A 34 -3.34 -43.16 4.91
N GLY A 35 -4.55 -43.61 5.24
CA GLY A 35 -5.79 -42.90 4.95
C GLY A 35 -5.84 -41.50 5.55
N VAL A 36 -5.37 -41.34 6.80
CA VAL A 36 -5.24 -40.02 7.43
C VAL A 36 -4.25 -39.14 6.68
N LEU A 37 -3.04 -39.64 6.38
CA LEU A 37 -2.02 -38.86 5.66
C LEU A 37 -2.48 -38.48 4.24
N GLN A 38 -3.15 -39.40 3.54
CA GLN A 38 -3.73 -39.14 2.22
C GLN A 38 -4.79 -38.05 2.30
N LYS A 39 -5.66 -38.10 3.31
CA LYS A 39 -6.68 -37.07 3.54
C LYS A 39 -6.05 -35.70 3.82
N ASP A 40 -5.00 -35.65 4.64
CA ASP A 40 -4.24 -34.43 4.92
C ASP A 40 -3.62 -33.88 3.63
N HIS A 41 -2.98 -34.74 2.82
CA HIS A 41 -2.44 -34.38 1.50
C HIS A 41 -3.52 -33.83 0.55
N ASP A 42 -4.64 -34.54 0.43
CA ASP A 42 -5.72 -34.21 -0.49
C ASP A 42 -6.47 -32.95 -0.09
N TRP A 43 -6.38 -32.54 1.18
CA TRP A 43 -6.89 -31.25 1.63
C TRP A 43 -6.14 -30.07 0.98
N TYR A 44 -4.83 -30.21 0.73
CA TYR A 44 -3.98 -29.17 0.15
C TYR A 44 -4.14 -29.03 -1.37
N ILE A 45 -4.37 -30.12 -2.10
CA ILE A 45 -4.41 -30.14 -3.57
C ILE A 45 -5.48 -29.23 -4.20
N PRO A 46 -6.77 -29.30 -3.83
CA PRO A 46 -7.78 -28.44 -4.44
C PRO A 46 -7.57 -26.97 -4.04
N ARG A 47 -7.14 -26.71 -2.80
CA ARG A 47 -6.87 -25.35 -2.31
C ARG A 47 -5.71 -24.71 -3.06
N LYS A 48 -4.61 -25.43 -3.30
CA LYS A 48 -3.47 -24.90 -4.07
C LYS A 48 -3.89 -24.44 -5.45
N ARG A 49 -4.80 -25.17 -6.13
CA ARG A 49 -5.28 -24.82 -7.47
C ARG A 49 -6.07 -23.51 -7.46
N ALA A 50 -6.94 -23.32 -6.47
CA ALA A 50 -7.70 -22.07 -6.34
C ALA A 50 -6.78 -20.85 -6.16
N TYR A 51 -5.85 -20.92 -5.21
CA TYR A 51 -4.90 -19.84 -4.95
C TYR A 51 -3.90 -19.61 -6.09
N TYR A 52 -3.47 -20.68 -6.77
CA TYR A 52 -2.66 -20.58 -7.98
C TYR A 52 -3.37 -19.81 -9.08
N LEU A 53 -4.66 -20.12 -9.32
CA LEU A 53 -5.44 -19.45 -10.35
C LEU A 53 -5.66 -17.97 -10.00
N LEU A 54 -5.97 -17.65 -8.74
CA LEU A 54 -6.08 -16.27 -8.26
C LEU A 54 -4.75 -15.50 -8.40
N SER A 55 -3.62 -16.12 -8.04
CA SER A 55 -2.28 -15.53 -8.21
C SER A 55 -1.96 -15.29 -9.69
N ARG A 56 -2.25 -16.25 -10.57
CA ARG A 56 -2.07 -16.10 -12.02
C ARG A 56 -2.92 -14.98 -12.60
N VAL A 57 -4.21 -14.90 -12.24
CA VAL A 57 -5.11 -13.86 -12.73
C VAL A 57 -4.65 -12.47 -12.27
N THR A 58 -4.24 -12.33 -11.01
CA THR A 58 -3.77 -11.03 -10.50
C THR A 58 -2.43 -10.62 -11.12
N LEU A 59 -1.46 -11.52 -11.26
CA LEU A 59 -0.14 -11.22 -11.83
C LEU A 59 -0.17 -10.99 -13.34
N VAL A 60 -0.81 -11.88 -14.09
CA VAL A 60 -0.94 -11.73 -15.55
C VAL A 60 -1.86 -10.55 -15.87
N GLY A 61 -2.96 -10.40 -15.14
CA GLY A 61 -3.89 -9.28 -15.29
C GLY A 61 -3.21 -7.94 -15.03
N SER A 62 -2.49 -7.78 -13.91
CA SER A 62 -1.77 -6.53 -13.62
C SER A 62 -0.68 -6.23 -14.66
N THR A 63 0.08 -7.23 -15.10
CA THR A 63 1.11 -7.04 -16.14
C THR A 63 0.49 -6.62 -17.46
N ALA A 64 -0.60 -7.27 -17.88
CA ALA A 64 -1.32 -6.92 -19.10
C ALA A 64 -1.91 -5.50 -19.02
N LEU A 65 -2.50 -5.12 -17.89
CA LEU A 65 -3.04 -3.78 -17.66
C LEU A 65 -1.95 -2.71 -17.72
N LEU A 66 -0.78 -2.94 -17.13
CA LEU A 66 0.36 -2.01 -17.21
C LEU A 66 0.90 -1.89 -18.63
N GLY A 67 1.04 -3.01 -19.34
CA GLY A 67 1.45 -3.01 -20.75
C GLY A 67 0.46 -2.24 -21.63
N PHE A 68 -0.85 -2.43 -21.40
CA PHE A 68 -1.89 -1.72 -22.13
C PHE A 68 -1.94 -0.23 -21.76
N ALA A 69 -1.77 0.12 -20.48
CA ALA A 69 -1.67 1.52 -20.04
C ALA A 69 -0.46 2.23 -20.70
N ALA A 70 0.69 1.55 -20.77
CA ALA A 70 1.87 2.08 -21.44
C ALA A 70 1.64 2.25 -22.95
N PHE A 71 0.98 1.30 -23.60
CA PHE A 71 0.61 1.40 -25.01
C PHE A 71 -0.31 2.61 -25.29
N LEU A 72 -1.32 2.83 -24.44
CA LEU A 72 -2.25 3.95 -24.58
C LEU A 72 -1.58 5.33 -24.48
N ALA A 73 -0.44 5.42 -23.78
CA ALA A 73 0.34 6.66 -23.71
C ALA A 73 0.86 7.13 -25.09
N PHE A 74 0.91 6.23 -26.08
CA PHE A 74 1.35 6.52 -27.45
C PHE A 74 0.20 6.62 -28.47
N THR A 75 -1.06 6.49 -28.04
CA THR A 75 -2.22 6.55 -28.94
C THR A 75 -2.75 7.98 -29.12
N ASP A 76 -3.35 8.26 -30.27
CA ASP A 76 -3.92 9.58 -30.59
C ASP A 76 -5.02 10.00 -29.59
N GLN A 77 -5.00 11.28 -29.17
CA GLN A 77 -5.87 11.81 -28.12
C GLN A 77 -7.35 11.94 -28.51
N SER A 78 -7.72 11.69 -29.77
CA SER A 78 -9.08 11.88 -30.27
C SER A 78 -10.07 10.78 -29.86
N TRP A 79 -9.57 9.67 -29.30
CA TRP A 79 -10.40 8.56 -28.87
C TRP A 79 -10.85 8.68 -27.41
N THR A 80 -12.15 8.47 -27.15
CA THR A 80 -12.75 8.45 -25.82
C THR A 80 -13.09 7.02 -25.40
N PRO A 81 -12.19 6.33 -24.68
CA PRO A 81 -12.46 4.96 -24.26
C PRO A 81 -13.54 4.89 -23.18
N SER A 82 -14.31 3.81 -23.18
CA SER A 82 -15.26 3.48 -22.12
C SER A 82 -14.98 2.09 -21.55
N PHE A 83 -15.04 1.95 -20.22
CA PHE A 83 -14.80 0.68 -19.53
C PHE A 83 -15.71 0.57 -18.30
N LEU A 84 -16.45 -0.54 -18.18
CA LEU A 84 -17.41 -0.77 -17.10
C LEU A 84 -18.44 0.36 -16.93
N GLY A 85 -18.84 1.00 -18.02
CA GLY A 85 -19.78 2.13 -18.01
C GLY A 85 -19.17 3.47 -17.60
N LEU A 86 -17.86 3.54 -17.30
CA LEU A 86 -17.13 4.79 -17.10
C LEU A 86 -16.56 5.26 -18.44
N THR A 87 -16.89 6.49 -18.84
CA THR A 87 -16.31 7.15 -20.02
C THR A 87 -15.16 8.06 -19.60
N PHE A 88 -14.01 7.91 -20.25
CA PHE A 88 -12.84 8.74 -19.97
C PHE A 88 -12.71 9.84 -21.02
N ALA A 89 -12.32 11.05 -20.59
CA ALA A 89 -12.27 12.20 -21.48
C ALA A 89 -11.14 12.10 -22.52
N ASN A 90 -10.09 11.34 -22.21
CA ASN A 90 -8.96 11.09 -23.12
C ASN A 90 -8.24 9.77 -22.77
N PRO A 91 -7.39 9.25 -23.67
CA PRO A 91 -6.65 8.00 -23.45
C PRO A 91 -5.70 8.06 -22.24
N ALA A 92 -5.17 9.24 -21.89
CA ALA A 92 -4.27 9.40 -20.74
C ALA A 92 -4.97 9.14 -19.40
N GLN A 93 -6.21 9.64 -19.24
CA GLN A 93 -7.03 9.35 -18.06
C GLN A 93 -7.35 7.85 -17.96
N PHE A 94 -7.63 7.20 -19.09
CA PHE A 94 -7.88 5.77 -19.11
C PHE A 94 -6.63 4.94 -18.79
N ALA A 95 -5.46 5.31 -19.34
CA ALA A 95 -4.18 4.71 -19.00
C ALA A 95 -3.88 4.81 -17.49
N LEU A 96 -4.16 5.97 -16.88
CA LEU A 96 -4.02 6.16 -15.44
C LEU A 96 -4.98 5.25 -14.64
N ALA A 97 -6.23 5.10 -15.09
CA ALA A 97 -7.20 4.21 -14.45
C ALA A 97 -6.76 2.73 -14.52
N LEU A 98 -6.23 2.29 -15.67
CA LEU A 98 -5.69 0.94 -15.84
C LEU A 98 -4.45 0.70 -14.98
N ALA A 99 -3.55 1.68 -14.90
CA ALA A 99 -2.38 1.62 -14.02
C ALA A 99 -2.78 1.53 -12.53
N ALA A 100 -3.78 2.30 -12.12
CA ALA A 100 -4.34 2.25 -10.77
C ALA A 100 -4.97 0.88 -10.47
N LEU A 101 -5.74 0.32 -11.41
CA LEU A 101 -6.32 -1.02 -11.29
C LEU A 101 -5.24 -2.10 -11.21
N ALA A 102 -4.18 -1.99 -12.02
CA ALA A 102 -3.05 -2.93 -11.97
C ALA A 102 -2.33 -2.88 -10.61
N ALA A 103 -2.08 -1.67 -10.09
CA ALA A 103 -1.51 -1.46 -8.76
C ALA A 103 -2.41 -2.06 -7.68
N PHE A 104 -3.74 -1.89 -7.80
CA PHE A 104 -4.71 -2.49 -6.89
C PHE A 104 -4.66 -4.03 -6.93
N LEU A 105 -4.59 -4.65 -8.11
CA LEU A 105 -4.47 -6.12 -8.23
C LEU A 105 -3.18 -6.64 -7.59
N LEU A 106 -2.06 -5.93 -7.78
CA LEU A 106 -0.79 -6.28 -7.13
C LEU A 106 -0.88 -6.15 -5.60
N ALA A 107 -1.46 -5.05 -5.12
CA ALA A 107 -1.69 -4.84 -3.70
C ALA A 107 -2.61 -5.92 -3.12
N ALA A 108 -3.69 -6.29 -3.82
CA ALA A 108 -4.58 -7.37 -3.42
C ALA A 108 -3.86 -8.72 -3.33
N ASN A 109 -2.99 -9.05 -4.30
CA ASN A 109 -2.17 -10.26 -4.24
C ASN A 109 -1.22 -10.27 -3.03
N GLN A 110 -0.67 -9.12 -2.65
CA GLN A 110 0.22 -8.99 -1.49
C GLN A 110 -0.57 -9.11 -0.16
N VAL A 111 -1.70 -8.40 -0.04
CA VAL A 111 -2.53 -8.38 1.17
C VAL A 111 -3.22 -9.72 1.40
N LEU A 112 -3.78 -10.32 0.35
CA LEU A 112 -4.47 -11.61 0.42
C LEU A 112 -3.51 -12.81 0.29
N MET A 113 -2.22 -12.53 0.09
CA MET A 113 -1.14 -13.51 0.07
C MET A 113 -1.36 -14.69 -0.89
N PHE A 114 -2.00 -14.47 -2.04
CA PHE A 114 -2.38 -15.59 -2.93
C PHE A 114 -1.16 -16.41 -3.36
N THR A 115 -0.09 -15.70 -3.75
CA THR A 115 1.15 -16.32 -4.21
C THR A 115 1.84 -17.10 -3.09
N GLY A 116 1.97 -16.52 -1.90
CA GLY A 116 2.56 -17.19 -0.75
C GLY A 116 1.77 -18.42 -0.30
N THR A 117 0.44 -18.34 -0.37
CA THR A 117 -0.47 -19.41 0.09
C THR A 117 -0.36 -20.66 -0.80
N TRP A 118 -0.39 -20.53 -2.12
CA TRP A 118 -0.32 -21.72 -2.99
C TRP A 118 1.07 -22.39 -2.94
N VAL A 119 2.15 -21.61 -2.78
CA VAL A 119 3.51 -22.14 -2.61
C VAL A 119 3.61 -22.96 -1.33
N ARG A 120 3.08 -22.45 -0.22
CA ARG A 120 3.04 -23.19 1.05
C ARG A 120 2.26 -24.49 0.96
N TYR A 121 1.07 -24.45 0.36
CA TYR A 121 0.27 -25.66 0.15
C TYR A 121 1.00 -26.68 -0.72
N THR A 122 1.80 -26.21 -1.68
CA THR A 122 2.65 -27.09 -2.48
C THR A 122 3.78 -27.70 -1.64
N GLU A 123 4.46 -26.90 -0.81
CA GLU A 123 5.51 -27.37 0.09
C GLU A 123 4.98 -28.41 1.09
N ALA A 124 3.84 -28.14 1.73
CA ALA A 124 3.20 -29.05 2.67
C ALA A 124 2.77 -30.36 2.00
N ALA A 125 2.11 -30.28 0.84
CA ALA A 125 1.72 -31.47 0.07
C ALA A 125 2.94 -32.31 -0.34
N MET A 126 4.03 -31.69 -0.80
CA MET A 126 5.26 -32.40 -1.15
C MET A 126 5.88 -33.10 0.06
N LYS A 127 5.92 -32.44 1.23
CA LYS A 127 6.41 -33.03 2.48
C LYS A 127 5.59 -34.24 2.90
N LEU A 128 4.26 -34.13 2.89
CA LEU A 128 3.36 -35.25 3.21
C LEU A 128 3.52 -36.41 2.24
N ASN A 129 3.57 -36.14 0.94
CA ASN A 129 3.79 -37.17 -0.08
C ASN A 129 5.15 -37.87 0.10
N SER A 130 6.22 -37.13 0.38
CA SER A 130 7.54 -37.69 0.68
C SER A 130 7.52 -38.58 1.92
N GLN A 131 6.81 -38.18 2.99
CA GLN A 131 6.67 -38.97 4.20
C GLN A 131 5.87 -40.26 3.96
N MET A 132 4.79 -40.19 3.17
CA MET A 132 4.00 -41.37 2.80
C MET A 132 4.84 -42.38 2.02
N LEU A 133 5.62 -41.93 1.03
CA LEU A 133 6.50 -42.80 0.24
C LEU A 133 7.55 -43.46 1.12
N ALA A 134 8.25 -42.69 1.96
CA ALA A 134 9.23 -43.23 2.91
C ALA A 134 8.60 -44.28 3.84
N ALA A 135 7.42 -43.97 4.40
CA ALA A 135 6.70 -44.89 5.25
C ALA A 135 6.24 -46.16 4.55
N GLN A 136 5.85 -46.10 3.27
CA GLN A 136 5.53 -47.29 2.48
C GLN A 136 6.76 -48.21 2.35
N PHE A 137 7.95 -47.66 2.11
CA PHE A 137 9.18 -48.44 2.10
C PHE A 137 9.51 -49.03 3.47
N ASP A 138 9.48 -48.23 4.53
CA ASP A 138 9.78 -48.67 5.89
C ASP A 138 8.79 -49.74 6.38
N TRP A 139 7.51 -49.60 6.01
CA TRP A 139 6.50 -50.61 6.27
C TRP A 139 6.82 -51.93 5.58
N ARG A 140 7.19 -51.90 4.30
CA ARG A 140 7.60 -53.09 3.56
C ARG A 140 8.79 -53.79 4.23
N LEU A 141 9.80 -53.02 4.65
CA LEU A 141 10.95 -53.55 5.39
C LEU A 141 10.52 -54.22 6.70
N CYS A 142 9.58 -53.63 7.44
CA CYS A 142 9.04 -54.24 8.66
C CYS A 142 8.32 -55.56 8.37
N THR A 143 7.54 -55.63 7.29
CA THR A 143 6.71 -56.80 6.96
C THR A 143 7.48 -58.01 6.43
N ILE A 144 8.65 -57.82 5.80
CA ILE A 144 9.49 -58.92 5.28
C ILE A 144 9.86 -59.90 6.41
N GLY A 145 10.13 -59.38 7.61
CA GLY A 145 10.47 -60.22 8.76
C GLY A 145 9.30 -61.02 9.35
N TRP A 146 8.06 -60.74 8.95
CA TRP A 146 6.86 -61.43 9.46
C TRP A 146 6.56 -62.70 8.67
N GLU A 147 6.88 -62.69 7.38
CA GLU A 147 6.65 -63.84 6.48
C GLU A 147 7.54 -65.04 6.86
N ALA A 148 8.69 -64.79 7.49
CA ALA A 148 9.60 -65.83 7.96
C ALA A 148 9.13 -66.55 9.25
N ASN A 149 8.18 -65.98 10.01
CA ASN A 149 7.75 -66.47 11.33
C ASN A 149 6.29 -66.97 11.33
N ASP A 150 5.89 -67.73 10.30
CA ASP A 150 4.52 -68.25 10.12
C ASP A 150 3.43 -67.17 10.21
N GLY A 151 3.76 -65.93 9.81
CA GLY A 151 2.83 -64.79 9.79
C GLY A 151 2.65 -64.08 11.14
N ASN A 152 3.28 -64.53 12.22
CA ASN A 152 3.25 -63.86 13.51
C ASN A 152 4.46 -62.91 13.68
N ALA A 153 4.18 -61.62 13.83
CA ALA A 153 5.21 -60.63 14.13
C ALA A 153 5.73 -60.83 15.57
N SER A 154 7.06 -60.87 15.73
CA SER A 154 7.68 -60.90 17.06
C SER A 154 7.37 -59.61 17.84
N ALA A 155 7.46 -59.64 19.17
CA ALA A 155 7.20 -58.45 20.00
C ALA A 155 8.02 -57.23 19.54
N ASP A 156 9.30 -57.42 19.23
CA ASP A 156 10.18 -56.35 18.74
C ASP A 156 9.72 -55.80 17.37
N GLN A 157 9.23 -56.66 16.49
CA GLN A 157 8.70 -56.25 15.19
C GLN A 157 7.39 -55.47 15.33
N GLN A 158 6.50 -55.89 16.25
CA GLN A 158 5.27 -55.17 16.56
C GLN A 158 5.58 -53.78 17.11
N VAL A 159 6.55 -53.68 18.04
CA VAL A 159 7.00 -52.39 18.59
C VAL A 159 7.54 -51.49 17.48
N LYS A 160 8.42 -52.00 16.60
CA LYS A 160 8.96 -51.23 15.46
C LYS A 160 7.85 -50.70 14.55
N ALA A 161 6.88 -51.54 14.20
CA ALA A 161 5.73 -51.14 13.38
C ALA A 161 4.88 -50.06 14.06
N LEU A 162 4.53 -50.24 15.33
CA LEU A 162 3.78 -49.24 16.09
C LEU A 162 4.54 -47.92 16.25
N THR A 163 5.86 -47.98 16.46
CA THR A 163 6.72 -46.79 16.49
C THR A 163 6.74 -46.06 15.14
N LEU A 164 6.84 -46.79 14.02
CA LEU A 164 6.76 -46.21 12.68
C LEU A 164 5.42 -45.49 12.48
N LEU A 165 4.30 -46.16 12.75
CA LEU A 165 2.96 -45.60 12.60
C LEU A 165 2.74 -44.35 13.47
N LYS A 166 3.17 -44.40 14.74
CA LYS A 166 3.16 -43.24 15.64
C LYS A 166 3.96 -42.08 15.06
N THR A 167 5.15 -42.36 14.54
CA THR A 167 6.05 -41.35 13.97
C THR A 167 5.45 -40.72 12.72
N MET A 168 4.78 -41.50 11.87
CA MET A 168 4.09 -40.98 10.68
C MET A 168 2.99 -39.98 11.05
N VAL A 169 2.13 -40.33 12.02
CA VAL A 169 1.05 -39.44 12.47
C VAL A 169 1.64 -38.17 13.09
N ALA A 170 2.65 -38.30 13.96
CA ALA A 170 3.33 -37.15 14.57
C ALA A 170 3.96 -36.22 13.52
N ASN A 171 4.62 -36.79 12.52
CA ASN A 171 5.25 -36.03 11.43
C ASN A 171 4.23 -35.30 10.54
N SER A 172 3.08 -35.92 10.24
CA SER A 172 1.98 -35.24 9.52
C SER A 172 1.47 -34.04 10.31
N ARG A 173 1.25 -34.21 11.62
CA ARG A 173 0.82 -33.13 12.52
C ARG A 173 1.85 -32.01 12.58
N ALA A 174 3.14 -32.34 12.69
CA ALA A 174 4.21 -31.37 12.68
C ALA A 174 4.27 -30.54 11.38
N VAL A 175 3.96 -31.14 10.21
CA VAL A 175 3.86 -30.40 8.94
C VAL A 175 2.71 -29.39 8.98
N MET A 176 1.53 -29.79 9.46
CA MET A 176 0.38 -28.89 9.59
C MET A 176 0.61 -27.76 10.60
N GLU A 177 1.20 -28.08 11.75
CA GLU A 177 1.54 -27.08 12.79
C GLU A 177 2.60 -26.09 12.29
N SER A 178 3.64 -26.59 11.60
CA SER A 178 4.66 -25.74 11.00
C SER A 178 4.06 -24.78 9.96
N GLU A 179 3.16 -25.28 9.11
CA GLU A 179 2.48 -24.45 8.12
C GLU A 179 1.59 -23.39 8.77
N THR A 180 0.81 -23.77 9.79
CA THR A 180 -0.05 -22.85 10.56
C THR A 180 0.79 -21.76 11.25
N SER A 181 1.92 -22.13 11.84
CA SER A 181 2.84 -21.18 12.48
C SER A 181 3.45 -20.19 11.46
N LYS A 182 3.88 -20.70 10.30
CA LYS A 182 4.32 -19.85 9.17
C LYS A 182 3.19 -18.93 8.69
N TRP A 183 1.94 -19.37 8.72
CA TRP A 183 0.78 -18.55 8.36
C TRP A 183 0.62 -17.36 9.30
N SER A 184 0.60 -17.61 10.61
CA SER A 184 0.51 -16.56 11.63
C SER A 184 1.67 -15.56 11.54
N SER A 185 2.90 -16.04 11.35
CA SER A 185 4.08 -15.14 11.25
C SER A 185 4.00 -14.21 10.04
N GLU A 186 3.59 -14.72 8.88
CA GLU A 186 3.50 -13.88 7.70
C GLU A 186 2.26 -12.98 7.70
N LEU A 187 1.16 -13.38 8.32
CA LEU A 187 0.01 -12.50 8.52
C LEU A 187 0.41 -11.27 9.35
N VAL A 188 1.17 -11.46 10.43
CA VAL A 188 1.71 -10.35 11.23
C VAL A 188 2.58 -9.45 10.37
N LYS A 189 3.51 -10.02 9.58
CA LYS A 189 4.35 -9.23 8.66
C LYS A 189 3.54 -8.46 7.62
N ALA A 190 2.50 -9.06 7.04
CA ALA A 190 1.63 -8.40 6.07
C ALA A 190 0.85 -7.24 6.71
N VAL A 191 0.35 -7.42 7.94
CA VAL A 191 -0.31 -6.36 8.70
C VAL A 191 0.66 -5.21 9.01
N ASP A 192 1.90 -5.50 9.39
CA ASP A 192 2.89 -4.47 9.69
C ASP A 192 3.34 -3.71 8.43
N GLN A 193 3.50 -4.40 7.30
CA GLN A 193 3.74 -3.76 6.00
C GLN A 193 2.58 -2.85 5.60
N LEU A 194 1.33 -3.29 5.80
CA LEU A 194 0.15 -2.47 5.51
C LEU A 194 0.12 -1.21 6.39
N LYS A 195 0.40 -1.33 7.69
CA LYS A 195 0.50 -0.18 8.60
C LYS A 195 1.59 0.79 8.15
N ALA A 196 2.75 0.30 7.73
CA ALA A 196 3.84 1.11 7.23
C ALA A 196 3.44 1.89 5.96
N LEU A 197 2.75 1.23 5.03
CA LEU A 197 2.24 1.87 3.81
C LEU A 197 1.20 2.95 4.12
N THR A 198 0.23 2.67 4.99
CA THR A 198 -0.78 3.67 5.40
C THR A 198 -0.14 4.87 6.09
N THR A 199 0.84 4.64 6.95
CA THR A 199 1.58 5.72 7.64
C THR A 199 2.37 6.56 6.63
N SER A 200 3.06 5.93 5.69
CA SER A 200 3.79 6.61 4.61
C SER A 200 2.85 7.44 3.72
N GLN A 201 1.70 6.89 3.35
CA GLN A 201 0.70 7.59 2.53
C GLN A 201 0.09 8.78 3.27
N THR A 202 -0.17 8.64 4.58
CA THR A 202 -0.69 9.74 5.41
C THR A 202 0.32 10.88 5.47
N THR A 203 1.61 10.56 5.65
CA THR A 203 2.69 11.55 5.64
C THR A 203 2.83 12.24 4.28
N ALA A 204 2.75 11.49 3.18
CA ALA A 204 2.80 12.04 1.82
C ALA A 204 1.58 12.92 1.51
N THR A 205 0.40 12.53 1.97
CA THR A 205 -0.82 13.33 1.78
C THR A 205 -0.74 14.60 2.62
N GLN A 206 -0.28 14.51 3.87
CA GLN A 206 -0.11 15.67 4.75
C GLN A 206 0.92 16.66 4.20
N SER A 207 2.02 16.18 3.59
CA SER A 207 3.00 17.06 2.97
C SER A 207 2.44 17.75 1.73
N LEU A 208 1.63 17.06 0.91
CA LEU A 208 0.92 17.67 -0.22
C LEU A 208 -0.12 18.70 0.24
N ILE A 209 -0.90 18.41 1.29
CA ILE A 209 -1.87 19.37 1.86
C ILE A 209 -1.13 20.59 2.41
N THR A 210 -0.01 20.39 3.11
CA THR A 210 0.80 21.50 3.64
C THR A 210 1.42 22.32 2.53
N ALA A 211 1.89 21.69 1.45
CA ALA A 211 2.43 22.38 0.28
C ALA A 211 1.34 23.16 -0.47
N ALA A 212 0.15 22.57 -0.65
CA ALA A 212 -1.01 23.23 -1.25
C ALA A 212 -1.49 24.41 -0.39
N GLY A 213 -1.52 24.26 0.94
CA GLY A 213 -1.84 25.33 1.87
C GLY A 213 -0.83 26.47 1.81
N LYS A 214 0.47 26.17 1.75
CA LYS A 214 1.52 27.19 1.56
C LYS A 214 1.39 27.90 0.20
N ALA A 215 1.10 27.17 -0.87
CA ALA A 215 0.88 27.76 -2.19
C ALA A 215 -0.37 28.66 -2.21
N ALA A 216 -1.45 28.26 -1.55
CA ALA A 216 -2.68 29.05 -1.44
C ALA A 216 -2.48 30.35 -0.63
N VAL A 217 -1.73 30.28 0.49
CA VAL A 217 -1.35 31.47 1.26
C VAL A 217 -0.42 32.36 0.43
N ALA A 218 0.56 31.77 -0.26
CA ALA A 218 1.47 32.51 -1.14
C ALA A 218 0.77 33.17 -2.33
N ALA A 219 -0.40 32.68 -2.75
CA ALA A 219 -1.25 33.26 -3.80
C ALA A 219 -2.34 34.21 -3.27
N SER A 220 -2.52 34.32 -1.95
CA SER A 220 -3.56 35.14 -1.35
C SER A 220 -3.22 36.64 -1.44
N PRO A 221 -4.19 37.53 -1.70
CA PRO A 221 -3.94 38.96 -1.74
C PRO A 221 -3.41 39.47 -0.39
N ALA A 222 -2.43 40.36 -0.43
CA ALA A 222 -1.79 40.98 0.71
C ALA A 222 -2.30 42.42 0.91
N THR A 223 -2.04 43.02 2.07
CA THR A 223 -2.32 44.44 2.32
C THR A 223 -1.02 45.22 2.37
N LEU A 224 -0.85 46.23 1.51
CA LEU A 224 0.33 47.10 1.53
C LEU A 224 -0.04 48.42 2.19
N LYS A 225 0.62 48.77 3.30
CA LYS A 225 0.49 50.07 3.95
C LYS A 225 1.75 50.89 3.68
N VAL A 226 1.57 52.02 3.01
CA VAL A 226 2.63 52.96 2.70
C VAL A 226 2.55 54.09 3.71
N ASN A 227 3.56 54.19 4.57
CA ASN A 227 3.71 55.29 5.51
C ASN A 227 4.67 56.33 4.94
N PHE A 228 4.39 57.61 5.18
CA PHE A 228 5.27 58.70 4.78
C PHE A 228 5.96 59.27 6.01
N ALA A 229 7.30 59.21 6.04
CA ALA A 229 8.10 59.80 7.10
C ALA A 229 8.81 61.06 6.58
N GLY A 230 8.87 62.10 7.41
CA GLY A 230 9.48 63.38 7.05
C GLY A 230 8.49 64.54 7.21
N ALA A 231 8.58 65.55 6.34
CA ALA A 231 7.72 66.73 6.37
C ALA A 231 6.69 66.70 5.23
N PRO A 232 5.69 65.76 5.25
CA PRO A 232 4.64 65.71 4.23
C PRO A 232 3.88 67.04 4.14
N ASP A 233 3.87 67.82 5.23
CA ASP A 233 3.29 69.16 5.36
C ASP A 233 3.87 70.20 4.40
N ARG A 234 5.05 69.95 3.81
CA ARG A 234 5.71 70.87 2.87
C ARG A 234 5.32 70.62 1.40
N LEU A 235 4.68 69.49 1.09
CA LEU A 235 4.26 69.16 -0.28
C LEU A 235 2.86 69.70 -0.53
N LYS A 236 2.74 70.67 -1.46
CA LYS A 236 1.47 71.19 -1.99
C LYS A 236 1.01 70.30 -3.16
N GLY A 237 -0.30 70.03 -3.23
CA GLY A 237 -0.87 69.17 -4.28
C GLY A 237 -0.38 67.72 -4.20
N ARG A 238 -0.56 67.08 -3.04
CA ARG A 238 -0.07 65.71 -2.78
C ARG A 238 -0.81 64.70 -3.68
N GLU A 239 -0.09 64.10 -4.61
CA GLU A 239 -0.58 62.97 -5.39
C GLU A 239 0.29 61.75 -5.11
N VAL A 240 -0.21 60.85 -4.27
CA VAL A 240 0.50 59.58 -4.05
C VAL A 240 0.19 58.70 -5.24
N VAL A 241 1.20 58.46 -6.08
CA VAL A 241 1.11 57.59 -7.25
C VAL A 241 1.78 56.27 -6.91
N VAL A 242 1.00 55.28 -6.47
CA VAL A 242 1.54 53.94 -6.26
C VAL A 242 1.39 53.16 -7.56
N THR A 243 2.54 52.82 -8.14
CA THR A 243 2.63 52.05 -9.39
C THR A 243 2.92 50.59 -9.06
N VAL A 244 1.91 49.74 -9.21
CA VAL A 244 1.95 48.31 -8.91
C VAL A 244 1.93 47.55 -10.24
N GLY A 245 3.11 47.35 -10.86
CA GLY A 245 3.19 46.77 -12.21
C GLY A 245 2.47 47.66 -13.23
N ASP A 246 1.44 47.13 -13.91
CA ASP A 246 0.60 47.87 -14.86
C ASP A 246 -0.54 48.67 -14.18
N HIS A 247 -0.77 48.45 -12.88
CA HIS A 247 -1.81 49.15 -12.14
C HIS A 247 -1.23 50.40 -11.47
N THR A 248 -1.68 51.57 -11.91
CA THR A 248 -1.38 52.84 -11.24
C THR A 248 -2.61 53.25 -10.45
N GLU A 249 -2.55 53.14 -9.12
CA GLU A 249 -3.59 53.68 -8.25
C GLU A 249 -3.12 55.03 -7.70
N LYS A 250 -3.80 56.08 -8.14
CA LYS A 250 -3.56 57.46 -7.70
C LYS A 250 -4.50 57.76 -6.55
N ARG A 251 -3.96 58.06 -5.38
CA ARG A 251 -4.76 58.57 -4.27
C ARG A 251 -4.28 59.96 -3.90
N THR A 252 -5.23 60.90 -3.94
CA THR A 252 -5.04 62.27 -3.48
C THR A 252 -5.51 62.31 -2.04
N GLY A 253 -4.61 62.54 -1.08
CA GLY A 253 -4.94 62.48 0.33
C GLY A 253 -3.90 63.18 1.21
N VAL A 254 -4.36 63.68 2.36
CA VAL A 254 -3.56 64.46 3.33
C VAL A 254 -2.96 63.55 4.43
N ASP A 255 -3.34 62.27 4.45
CA ASP A 255 -2.98 61.35 5.52
C ASP A 255 -1.51 60.90 5.46
N SER A 256 -0.92 60.66 6.63
CA SER A 256 0.45 60.17 6.80
C SER A 256 0.66 58.72 6.34
N SER A 257 -0.41 58.03 5.95
CA SER A 257 -0.35 56.67 5.41
C SER A 257 -1.46 56.39 4.40
N VAL A 258 -1.18 55.53 3.41
CA VAL A 258 -2.16 54.99 2.46
C VAL A 258 -2.15 53.47 2.52
N VAL A 259 -3.33 52.86 2.56
CA VAL A 259 -3.51 51.40 2.57
C VAL A 259 -4.07 50.93 1.23
N PHE A 260 -3.36 49.99 0.61
CA PHE A 260 -3.74 49.27 -0.59
C PHE A 260 -4.19 47.87 -0.19
N PRO A 261 -5.50 47.60 -0.14
CA PRO A 261 -6.00 46.27 0.10
C PRO A 261 -5.83 45.40 -1.15
N SER A 262 -5.65 44.09 -0.96
CA SER A 262 -5.65 43.08 -2.02
C SER A 262 -4.55 43.23 -3.08
N VAL A 263 -3.34 43.59 -2.67
CA VAL A 263 -2.17 43.61 -3.54
C VAL A 263 -1.73 42.18 -3.82
N ALA A 264 -1.50 41.84 -5.09
CA ALA A 264 -0.96 40.53 -5.43
C ALA A 264 0.41 40.31 -4.75
N PRO A 265 0.82 39.06 -4.49
CA PRO A 265 2.18 38.76 -4.08
C PRO A 265 3.18 39.11 -5.18
N GLY A 266 4.29 39.79 -4.85
CA GLY A 266 5.27 40.22 -5.84
C GLY A 266 6.24 41.30 -5.35
N THR A 267 7.10 41.76 -6.24
CA THR A 267 8.02 42.89 -6.00
C THR A 267 7.48 44.14 -6.68
N TYR A 268 7.30 45.22 -5.92
CA TYR A 268 6.61 46.43 -6.36
C TYR A 268 7.47 47.67 -6.16
N LYS A 269 7.33 48.66 -7.07
CA LYS A 269 7.97 49.97 -6.96
C LYS A 269 6.94 51.00 -6.47
N VAL A 270 7.09 51.46 -5.23
CA VAL A 270 6.20 52.45 -4.63
C VAL A 270 6.81 53.83 -4.82
N GLY A 271 6.05 54.76 -5.40
CA GLY A 271 6.48 56.15 -5.63
C GLY A 271 5.62 57.14 -4.86
N LEU A 272 6.23 58.22 -4.38
CA LEU A 272 5.56 59.42 -3.92
C LEU A 272 6.00 60.57 -4.82
N VAL A 273 5.04 61.29 -5.41
CA VAL A 273 5.28 62.47 -6.25
C VAL A 273 4.53 63.65 -5.62
N GLY A 274 5.19 64.79 -5.48
CA GLY A 274 4.55 66.00 -4.96
C GLY A 274 5.34 67.22 -5.37
N THR A 275 4.75 68.41 -5.18
CA THR A 275 5.45 69.66 -5.46
C THR A 275 5.73 70.39 -4.16
N ASP A 276 6.94 70.89 -3.97
CA ASP A 276 7.28 71.70 -2.79
C ASP A 276 6.73 73.14 -2.87
N GLU A 277 6.95 73.94 -1.84
CA GLU A 277 6.50 75.34 -1.79
C GLU A 277 7.11 76.24 -2.89
N LYS A 278 8.21 75.80 -3.53
CA LYS A 278 8.92 76.51 -4.61
C LYS A 278 8.50 76.03 -6.00
N ASN A 279 7.44 75.23 -6.10
CA ASN A 279 7.00 74.59 -7.33
C ASN A 279 8.03 73.59 -7.92
N VAL A 280 8.90 72.99 -7.10
CA VAL A 280 9.83 71.93 -7.53
C VAL A 280 9.21 70.56 -7.26
N GLU A 281 9.23 69.69 -8.26
CA GLU A 281 8.75 68.30 -8.13
C GLU A 281 9.73 67.48 -7.27
N VAL A 282 9.21 66.87 -6.22
CA VAL A 282 9.92 65.94 -5.33
C VAL A 282 9.38 64.54 -5.60
N ARG A 283 10.28 63.62 -5.96
CA ARG A 283 9.97 62.21 -6.19
C ARG A 283 10.77 61.32 -5.25
N VAL A 284 10.09 60.42 -4.55
CA VAL A 284 10.70 59.39 -3.69
C VAL A 284 10.19 58.04 -4.15
N ASP A 285 11.10 57.15 -4.55
CA ASP A 285 10.79 55.79 -4.95
C ASP A 285 11.34 54.79 -3.92
N GLY A 286 10.64 53.68 -3.71
CA GLY A 286 11.07 52.54 -2.90
C GLY A 286 10.65 51.22 -3.55
N ILE A 287 11.35 50.13 -3.23
CA ILE A 287 11.00 48.78 -3.68
C ILE A 287 10.52 47.99 -2.47
N VAL A 288 9.36 47.33 -2.58
CA VAL A 288 8.78 46.48 -1.54
C VAL A 288 8.52 45.09 -2.10
N GLN A 289 8.89 44.06 -1.33
CA GLN A 289 8.49 42.69 -1.60
C GLN A 289 7.29 42.35 -0.74
N VAL A 290 6.17 42.04 -1.39
CA VAL A 290 4.89 41.73 -0.76
C VAL A 290 4.68 40.22 -0.83
N GLU A 291 4.55 39.61 0.35
CA GLU A 291 4.27 38.18 0.50
C GLU A 291 2.76 37.98 0.62
N GLY A 292 2.21 36.94 -0.01
CA GLY A 292 0.78 36.67 -0.02
C GLY A 292 0.18 36.51 1.39
N GLY A 293 -1.02 37.06 1.59
CA GLY A 293 -1.74 37.01 2.87
C GLY A 293 -1.11 37.80 4.04
N SER A 294 -0.06 38.58 3.79
CA SER A 294 0.61 39.40 4.81
C SER A 294 0.21 40.88 4.74
N THR A 295 0.42 41.61 5.83
CA THR A 295 0.42 43.08 5.82
C THR A 295 1.86 43.55 5.81
N LYS A 296 2.26 44.27 4.76
CA LYS A 296 3.60 44.87 4.67
C LYS A 296 3.51 46.38 4.82
N ASP A 297 4.35 46.90 5.70
CA ASP A 297 4.51 48.31 5.93
C ASP A 297 5.80 48.78 5.24
N ILE A 298 5.71 49.79 4.38
CA ILE A 298 6.86 50.49 3.80
C ILE A 298 6.83 51.95 4.20
N THR A 299 7.98 52.47 4.63
CA THR A 299 8.12 53.89 4.97
C THR A 299 8.94 54.59 3.90
N LEU A 300 8.33 55.55 3.20
CA LEU A 300 9.03 56.43 2.27
C LEU A 300 9.47 57.69 3.00
N SER A 301 10.79 57.91 3.07
CA SER A 301 11.38 59.08 3.74
C SER A 301 11.60 60.19 2.74
N VAL A 302 10.91 61.33 2.93
CA VAL A 302 11.12 62.51 2.10
C VAL A 302 12.37 63.25 2.57
N PRO A 303 13.39 63.46 1.71
CA PRO A 303 14.61 64.15 2.09
C PRO A 303 14.30 65.59 2.51
N LYS A 304 15.02 66.09 3.53
CA LYS A 304 14.94 67.50 3.95
C LYS A 304 15.66 68.36 2.91
N GLY A 305 14.88 69.01 2.04
CA GLY A 305 15.33 70.11 1.19
C GLY A 305 15.38 71.46 1.92
#